data_AF-A0AB73KJ18-F1
#
_entry.id   AF-A0AB73KJ18-F1
#
_cell.length_a   1.000
_cell.length_b   1.000
_cell.length_c   1.000
_cell.angle_alpha   90.00
_cell.angle_beta   90.00
_cell.angle_gamma   90.00
#
_symmetry.space_group_name_H-M   'P 1'
#
loop_
_entity.id
_entity.type
_entity.pdbx_description
1 polymer ?
#
loop_
_entity_poly.entity_id
_entity_poly.type
_entity_poly.pdbx_seq_one_letter_code
_entity_poly.pdbx_strand_id
1 'polypeptide(L)' 'MATTCPNLKLPEVLTEIGISRAAFYRMRARGKAPKTMKLPNGQIRVRRRDLDA' A
#
# COMPACT_ATOMS: atom_id res chain seq x y z
N MET A 1 9.00 11.54 18.88
CA MET A 1 7.58 11.40 19.24
C MET A 1 6.94 10.44 18.25
N ALA A 2 6.42 9.31 18.75
CA ALA A 2 5.63 8.26 18.08
C ALA A 2 6.05 7.81 16.65
N THR A 3 7.07 6.95 16.55
CA THR A 3 7.26 6.11 15.34
C THR A 3 6.32 4.91 15.40
N THR A 4 5.02 5.16 15.41
CA THR A 4 4.02 4.10 15.24
C THR A 4 3.99 3.80 13.75
N CYS A 5 4.83 2.90 13.25
CA CYS A 5 4.78 2.45 11.85
C CYS A 5 3.39 1.85 11.58
N PRO A 6 2.43 2.57 10.97
CA PRO A 6 1.11 2.01 10.77
C PRO A 6 1.23 1.12 9.54
N ASN A 7 0.93 -0.17 9.68
CA ASN A 7 0.64 -0.98 8.51
C ASN A 7 -0.68 -0.47 7.94
N LEU A 8 -0.61 0.39 6.93
CA LEU A 8 -1.78 1.01 6.32
C LEU A 8 -2.58 -0.02 5.54
N LYS A 9 -3.90 0.12 5.63
CA LYS A 9 -4.82 -0.64 4.81
C LYS A 9 -4.80 -0.08 3.40
N LEU A 10 -5.07 -0.92 2.41
CA LEU A 10 -5.17 -0.51 1.01
C LEU A 10 -5.93 0.81 0.77
N PRO A 11 -7.12 1.09 1.35
CA PRO A 11 -7.81 2.37 1.16
C PRO A 11 -7.07 3.60 1.68
N GLU A 12 -6.31 3.50 2.78
CA GLU A 12 -5.52 4.64 3.27
C GLU A 12 -4.37 4.93 2.32
N VAL A 13 -3.72 3.89 1.81
CA VAL A 13 -2.66 3.98 0.79
C VAL A 13 -3.17 4.67 -0.47
N LEU A 14 -4.37 4.30 -0.94
CA LEU A 14 -4.98 4.90 -2.12
C LEU A 14 -5.28 6.40 -1.91
N THR A 15 -5.71 6.76 -0.69
CA THR A 15 -6.03 8.14 -0.32
C THR A 15 -4.78 9.01 -0.31
N GLU A 16 -3.64 8.48 0.14
CA GLU A 16 -2.41 9.26 0.29
C GLU A 16 -1.64 9.46 -1.00
N ILE A 17 -1.54 8.43 -1.84
CA ILE A 17 -0.92 8.59 -3.15
C ILE A 17 -1.89 9.33 -4.11
N GLY A 18 -3.17 9.43 -3.75
CA GLY A 18 -4.20 9.99 -4.62
C GLY A 18 -4.48 9.12 -5.86
N ILE A 19 -4.22 7.82 -5.77
CA ILE A 19 -4.33 6.87 -6.88
C ILE A 19 -5.56 6.00 -6.69
N SER A 20 -6.31 5.73 -7.77
CA SER A 20 -7.45 4.81 -7.73
C SER A 20 -7.02 3.35 -7.55
N ARG A 21 -7.89 2.53 -6.95
CA ARG A 21 -7.66 1.10 -6.73
C ARG A 21 -7.25 0.37 -8.02
N ALA A 22 -7.85 0.74 -9.15
CA ALA A 22 -7.51 0.21 -10.46
C ALA A 22 -6.09 0.60 -10.90
N ALA A 23 -5.68 1.85 -10.70
CA ALA A 23 -4.34 2.30 -11.01
C ALA A 23 -3.29 1.62 -10.12
N PHE A 24 -3.60 1.36 -8.84
CA PHE A 24 -2.75 0.54 -7.98
C PHE A 24 -2.56 -0.88 -8.52
N TYR A 25 -3.64 -1.55 -8.93
CA TYR A 25 -3.52 -2.88 -9.55
C TYR A 25 -2.77 -2.86 -10.89
N ARG A 26 -2.94 -1.82 -11.70
CA ARG A 26 -2.13 -1.62 -12.93
C ARG A 26 -0.65 -1.44 -12.61
N MET A 27 -0.32 -0.70 -11.56
CA MET A 27 1.07 -0.50 -11.11
C MET A 27 1.68 -1.78 -10.58
N ARG A 28 0.88 -2.60 -9.87
CA ARG A 28 1.27 -3.94 -9.41
C ARG A 28 1.50 -4.90 -10.58
N ALA A 29 0.65 -4.86 -11.61
CA ALA A 29 0.85 -5.64 -12.82
C ALA A 29 2.13 -5.22 -13.58
N ARG A 30 2.50 -3.94 -13.51
CA ARG A 30 3.75 -3.40 -14.08
C ARG A 30 5.00 -3.63 -13.21
N GLY A 31 4.86 -4.23 -12.03
CA GLY A 31 5.98 -4.47 -11.10
C GLY A 31 6.51 -3.21 -10.39
N LYS A 32 5.82 -2.06 -10.54
CA LYS A 32 6.18 -0.80 -9.88
C LYS A 32 5.44 -0.60 -8.54
N ALA A 33 4.69 -1.59 -8.08
CA ALA A 33 3.94 -1.44 -6.84
C ALA A 33 4.85 -1.55 -5.62
N PRO A 34 4.56 -0.79 -4.56
CA PRO A 34 5.21 -0.93 -3.26
C PRO A 34 5.02 -2.34 -2.71
N LYS A 35 5.93 -2.80 -1.83
CA LYS A 35 5.85 -4.09 -1.14
C LYS A 35 4.53 -4.22 -0.39
N THR A 36 3.61 -4.94 -1.02
CA THR A 36 2.36 -5.38 -0.44
C THR A 36 2.55 -6.70 0.31
N MET A 37 2.25 -6.72 1.60
CA MET A 37 2.10 -7.95 2.38
C MET A 37 0.68 -8.47 2.20
N LYS A 38 0.54 -9.66 1.61
CA LYS A 38 -0.71 -10.41 1.66
C LYS A 38 -0.78 -11.14 2.99
N LEU A 39 -1.89 -10.93 3.68
CA LEU A 39 -2.21 -11.56 4.95
C LEU A 39 -3.09 -12.80 4.65
N PRO A 40 -3.03 -13.90 5.43
CA PRO A 40 -3.75 -15.15 5.12
C PRO A 40 -5.28 -15.00 5.04
N ASN A 41 -5.83 -13.93 5.60
CA ASN A 41 -7.24 -13.52 5.47
C ASN A 41 -7.56 -12.81 4.14
N GLY A 42 -6.63 -12.80 3.17
CA GLY A 42 -6.81 -12.18 1.84
C GLY A 42 -6.66 -10.66 1.83
N GLN A 43 -6.42 -10.03 2.98
CA GLN A 43 -6.20 -8.59 3.06
C GLN A 43 -4.78 -8.22 2.63
N ILE A 44 -4.65 -7.06 2.00
CA ILE A 44 -3.37 -6.48 1.62
C ILE A 44 -3.03 -5.35 2.59
N ARG A 45 -1.86 -5.45 3.22
CA ARG A 45 -1.26 -4.39 4.01
C ARG A 45 -0.04 -3.83 3.30
N VAL A 46 0.10 -2.51 3.34
CA VAL A 46 1.27 -1.81 2.78
C VAL A 46 1.96 -1.09 3.93
N ARG A 47 3.29 -1.14 3.94
CA ARG A 47 4.08 -0.37 4.91
C ARG A 47 4.22 1.05 4.40
N ARG A 48 4.04 2.03 5.29
CA ARG A 48 4.20 3.46 4.95
C ARG A 48 5.55 3.79 4.31
N ARG A 49 6.61 3.16 4.81
CA ARG A 49 8.00 3.35 4.33
C ARG A 49 8.22 2.99 2.86
N ASP A 50 7.34 2.18 2.28
CA ASP A 50 7.39 1.79 0.87
C ASP A 50 6.63 2.78 -0.04
N LEU A 51 5.86 3.70 0.54
CA LEU A 51 5.13 4.77 -0.17
C LEU A 51 5.90 6.07 -0.24
N ASP A 52 6.78 6.30 0.73
CA ASP A 52 7.70 7.45 0.79
C ASP A 52 8.97 7.26 -0.07
N ALA A 53 9.03 6.21 -0.91
CA ALA A 53 10.21 5.82 -1.70
C ALA A 53 10.07 6.15 -3.19
#